data_AF-A0AA48R032-F1
#
_entry.id   AF-A0AA48R032-F1
#
_cell.length_a   1.000
_cell.length_b   1.000
_cell.length_c   1.000
_cell.angle_alpha   90.00
_cell.angle_beta   90.00
_cell.angle_gamma   90.00
#
_symmetry.space_group_name_H-M   'P 1'
#
loop_
_entity.id
_entity.type
_entity.pdbx_description
1 polymer ?
#
loop_
_entity_poly.entity_id
_entity_poly.type
_entity_poly.pdbx_seq_one_letter_code
_entity_poly.pdbx_strand_id
1 'polypeptide(L)' 'MDHSVFTLNKHGQLAYQGGQEDWDLVHKIAENCSSFLMDDEDECVSDLDPSCYNCKYRRWTSTAFTCMK' A
#
# COMPACT_ATOMS: atom_id res chain seq x y z
N MET A 1 2.11 -1.11 16.09
CA MET A 1 2.17 -0.60 14.70
C MET A 1 1.76 0.86 14.78
N ASP A 2 2.59 1.78 14.33
CA ASP A 2 2.27 3.20 14.39
C ASP A 2 1.15 3.48 13.38
N HIS A 3 -0.06 3.70 13.89
CA HIS A 3 -1.28 3.87 13.08
C HIS A 3 -1.33 5.23 12.36
N SER A 4 -0.28 6.05 12.45
CA SER A 4 -0.25 7.45 12.02
C SER A 4 -0.10 7.68 10.51
N VAL A 5 0.19 6.65 9.71
CA VAL A 5 0.46 6.79 8.26
C VAL A 5 -0.74 6.50 7.35
N PHE A 6 -1.88 6.12 7.91
CA PHE A 6 -3.14 5.96 7.18
C PHE A 6 -4.20 6.91 7.71
N THR A 7 -4.95 7.55 6.81
CA THR A 7 -6.12 8.37 7.14
C THR A 7 -7.34 7.90 6.36
N LEU A 8 -8.56 8.13 6.87
CA LEU A 8 -9.77 7.80 6.11
C LEU A 8 -9.99 8.81 5.00
N ASN A 9 -10.12 8.33 3.77
CA ASN A 9 -10.54 9.16 2.64
C ASN A 9 -12.06 9.43 2.69
N LYS A 10 -12.57 10.25 1.77
CA LYS A 10 -14.00 10.59 1.66
C LYS A 10 -14.94 9.39 1.41
N HIS A 11 -14.39 8.24 1.04
CA HIS A 11 -15.11 6.99 0.82
C HIS A 11 -15.02 6.04 2.03
N GLY A 12 -14.41 6.47 3.15
CA GLY A 12 -14.24 5.66 4.34
C GLY A 12 -13.16 4.58 4.20
N GLN A 13 -12.28 4.68 3.22
CA GLN A 13 -11.17 3.75 3.03
C GLN A 13 -9.87 4.34 3.59
N LEU A 14 -8.98 3.48 4.09
CA LEU A 14 -7.67 3.91 4.58
C LEU A 14 -6.78 4.33 3.41
N ALA A 15 -6.36 5.59 3.36
CA ALA A 15 -5.43 6.14 2.39
C ALA A 15 -4.05 6.33 3.01
N TYR A 16 -3.03 5.78 2.37
CA TYR A 16 -1.65 5.92 2.78
C TYR A 16 -1.16 7.36 2.61
N GLN A 17 -0.39 7.87 3.57
CA GLN A 17 0.10 9.25 3.60
C GLN A 17 1.62 9.38 3.44
N GLY A 18 2.37 8.28 3.35
CA GLY A 18 3.83 8.32 3.19
C GLY A 18 4.32 8.76 1.81
N GLY A 19 3.44 8.80 0.82
CA GLY A 19 3.76 9.21 -0.55
C GLY A 19 4.29 8.07 -1.44
N GLN A 20 4.14 8.18 -2.76
CA GLN A 20 4.42 7.11 -3.75
C GLN A 20 5.84 6.54 -3.75
N GLU A 21 6.82 7.25 -3.20
CA GLU A 21 8.23 6.82 -3.18
C GLU A 21 8.68 6.22 -1.84
N ASP A 22 7.76 6.04 -0.89
CA ASP A 22 8.05 5.50 0.43
C ASP A 22 8.05 3.95 0.43
N TRP A 23 8.96 3.38 -0.35
CA TRP A 23 9.05 1.93 -0.61
C TRP A 23 9.36 1.12 0.64
N ASP A 24 10.30 1.60 1.47
CA ASP A 24 10.76 0.88 2.67
C ASP A 24 9.66 0.72 3.72
N LEU A 25 8.89 1.78 3.97
CA LEU A 25 7.83 1.73 4.97
C LEU A 25 6.65 0.89 4.48
N VAL A 26 6.31 1.01 3.19
CA VAL A 26 5.25 0.19 2.59
C VAL A 26 5.58 -1.29 2.61
N HIS A 27 6.83 -1.67 2.36
CA HIS A 27 7.30 -3.04 2.50
C HIS A 27 7.11 -3.55 3.93
N LYS A 28 7.59 -2.80 4.93
CA LYS A 28 7.41 -3.16 6.36
C LYS A 28 5.94 -3.28 6.76
N ILE A 29 5.07 -2.42 6.23
CA ILE A 29 3.62 -2.50 6.49
C ILE A 29 3.05 -3.78 5.89
N ALA A 30 3.41 -4.12 4.65
CA ALA A 30 2.94 -5.31 3.95
C ALA A 30 3.39 -6.59 4.66
N GLU A 31 4.66 -6.69 5.06
CA GLU A 31 5.22 -7.82 5.81
C GLU A 31 4.46 -8.11 7.12
N ASN A 32 3.92 -7.07 7.75
CA ASN A 32 3.23 -7.16 9.03
C ASN A 32 1.70 -7.13 8.89
N CYS A 33 1.14 -7.13 7.68
CA CYS A 33 -0.29 -7.00 7.45
C CYS A 33 -0.95 -8.37 7.25
N SER A 34 -1.82 -8.76 8.19
CA SER A 34 -2.57 -10.02 8.11
C SER A 34 -3.59 -10.09 6.97
N SER A 35 -3.94 -8.95 6.39
CA SER A 35 -4.84 -8.84 5.23
C SER A 35 -4.07 -8.69 3.91
N PHE A 36 -2.74 -8.71 3.94
CA PHE A 36 -1.95 -8.61 2.72
C PHE A 36 -2.15 -9.84 1.85
N LEU A 37 -2.35 -9.61 0.56
CA LEU A 37 -2.39 -10.63 -0.47
C LEU A 37 -1.51 -10.13 -1.61
N MET A 38 -0.53 -10.95 -1.99
CA MET A 38 0.36 -10.69 -3.12
C MET A 38 -0.47 -10.72 -4.41
N ASP A 39 -0.26 -9.76 -5.29
CA ASP A 39 -0.84 -9.77 -6.63
C ASP A 39 -0.05 -10.78 -7.52
N ASP A 40 -0.48 -10.97 -8.77
CA ASP A 40 0.28 -11.77 -9.73
C ASP A 40 1.68 -11.15 -9.95
N GLU A 41 2.71 -11.99 -10.10
CA GLU A 41 4.10 -11.54 -10.25
C GLU A 41 4.25 -10.56 -11.43
N ASP A 42 3.51 -10.78 -12.52
CA ASP A 42 3.51 -9.91 -13.70
C ASP A 42 2.81 -8.54 -13.46
N GLU A 43 2.04 -8.41 -12.38
CA GLU A 43 1.39 -7.15 -11.96
C GLU A 43 2.22 -6.37 -10.93
N CYS A 44 3.18 -7.01 -10.26
CA CYS A 44 4.04 -6.38 -9.26
C CYS A 44 4.98 -5.34 -9.91
N VAL A 45 5.02 -4.15 -9.32
CA VAL A 45 5.86 -3.03 -9.81
C VAL A 45 7.03 -2.70 -8.88
N SER A 46 7.12 -3.38 -7.73
CA SER A 46 8.18 -3.20 -6.77
C SER A 46 9.09 -4.43 -6.80
N ASP A 47 10.40 -4.20 -6.83
CA ASP A 47 11.40 -5.26 -6.67
C ASP A 47 11.55 -5.70 -5.19
N LEU A 48 10.82 -5.04 -4.26
CA LEU A 48 10.83 -5.27 -2.82
C LEU A 48 9.53 -5.97 -2.39
N ASP A 49 9.53 -7.30 -2.41
CA ASP A 49 8.37 -8.10 -1.97
C ASP A 49 8.46 -8.51 -0.50
N PRO A 50 7.35 -8.41 0.27
CA PRO A 50 6.01 -7.94 -0.14
C PRO A 50 5.86 -6.41 -0.12
N SER A 51 5.02 -5.84 -0.99
CA SER A 51 4.74 -4.38 -1.01
C SER A 51 3.28 -4.05 -1.33
N CYS A 52 2.65 -3.16 -0.57
CA CYS A 52 1.30 -2.66 -0.90
C CYS A 52 1.27 -1.82 -2.19
N TYR A 53 2.44 -1.42 -2.73
CA TYR A 53 2.53 -0.73 -4.02
C TYR A 53 2.32 -1.63 -5.22
N ASN A 54 2.41 -2.96 -5.05
CA ASN A 54 2.33 -3.92 -6.14
C ASN A 54 1.00 -3.86 -6.91
N CYS A 55 -0.08 -3.28 -6.35
CA CYS A 55 -1.35 -3.12 -7.06
C CYS A 55 -1.52 -1.71 -7.68
N LYS A 56 -0.72 -1.40 -8.72
CA LYS A 56 -0.74 -0.10 -9.41
C LYS A 56 -2.11 0.31 -9.95
N TYR A 57 -2.87 -0.62 -10.51
CA TYR A 57 -4.08 -0.29 -11.27
C TYR A 57 -5.33 -0.02 -10.43
N ARG A 58 -5.43 -0.59 -9.22
CA ARG A 58 -6.65 -0.48 -8.40
C ARG A 58 -6.53 0.49 -7.23
N ARG A 59 -5.31 0.73 -6.76
CA ARG A 59 -5.10 1.32 -5.42
C ARG A 59 -4.46 2.70 -5.47
N TRP A 60 -3.76 3.05 -6.54
CA TRP A 60 -2.97 4.27 -6.57
C TRP A 60 -3.84 5.53 -6.60
N THR A 61 -3.47 6.49 -5.79
CA THR A 61 -3.98 7.87 -5.84
C THR A 61 -2.92 8.76 -6.50
N SER A 62 -3.24 10.03 -6.72
CA SER A 62 -2.27 11.00 -7.22
C SER A 62 -1.07 11.24 -6.29
N THR A 63 -1.15 10.81 -5.03
CA THR A 63 -0.11 11.05 -4.00
C THR A 63 0.46 9.78 -3.38
N ALA A 64 -0.30 8.67 -3.35
CA ALA A 64 0.06 7.42 -2.68
C ALA A 64 -0.86 6.27 -3.14
N PHE A 65 -1.51 5.55 -2.21
CA PHE A 65 -2.50 4.51 -2.49
C PHE A 65 -3.62 4.43 -1.45
N THR A 66 -4.71 3.76 -1.80
CA THR A 66 -5.82 3.38 -0.92
C THR A 66 -5.71 1.90 -0.57
N CYS A 67 -5.81 1.59 0.72
CA CYS A 67 -5.80 0.24 1.26
C CYS A 67 -7.11 -0.48 0.93
N MET A 68 -7.01 -1.73 0.50
CA MET A 68 -8.13 -2.56 0.03
C MET A 68 -8.38 -3.77 0.94
N LYS A 69 -8.18 -3.61 2.25
CA LYS A 69 -8.49 -4.66 3.24
C LYS A 69 -9.93 -5.14 3.13
#